data_AF-A0A349E3X9-F1
#
_entry.id   AF-A0A349E3X9-F1
#
_cell.length_a   1.000
_cell.length_b   1.000
_cell.length_c   1.000
_cell.angle_alpha   90.00
_cell.angle_beta   90.00
_cell.angle_gamma   90.00
#
_symmetry.space_group_name_H-M   'P 1'
#
loop_
_entity.id
_entity.type
_entity.pdbx_description
1 polymer ?
#
loop_
_entity_poly.entity_id
_entity_poly.type
_entity_poly.pdbx_seq_one_letter_code
_entity_poly.pdbx_strand_id
1 'polypeptide(L)'
;MDEQLITQYLKVHDLPLTIEIVGTWIWVSGNTRPQKQALKAAGFFWSHEKKMWYWRHSSRRGWKSGKSLDEIKQTHGTRTMGATFLS
;
A
#
# COMPACT_ATOMS: atom_id res chain seq x y z
N MET A 1 13.82 -0.71 7.95
CA MET A 1 12.46 -0.75 7.37
C MET A 1 11.88 -2.09 7.78
N ASP A 2 10.64 -2.12 8.28
CA ASP A 2 10.04 -3.31 8.88
C ASP A 2 10.03 -4.50 7.91
N GLU A 3 10.47 -5.68 8.35
CA GLU A 3 10.69 -6.85 7.48
C GLU A 3 9.39 -7.29 6.79
N GLN A 4 8.26 -7.29 7.51
CA GLN A 4 6.96 -7.64 6.93
C GLN A 4 6.54 -6.64 5.84
N LEU A 5 6.83 -5.36 6.05
CA LEU A 5 6.55 -4.32 5.06
C LEU A 5 7.38 -4.50 3.80
N ILE A 6 8.67 -4.84 3.93
CA ILE A 6 9.55 -5.17 2.78
C ILE A 6 9.00 -6.40 2.05
N THR A 7 8.75 -7.50 2.77
CA THR A 7 8.21 -8.73 2.17
C THR A 7 6.92 -8.46 1.41
N GLN A 8 6.03 -7.64 1.98
CA GLN A 8 4.77 -7.33 1.33
C GLN A 8 4.94 -6.45 0.09
N TYR A 9 5.85 -5.47 0.15
CA TYR A 9 6.18 -4.63 -1.01
C TYR A 9 6.72 -5.48 -2.17
N LEU A 10 7.64 -6.40 -1.89
CA LEU A 10 8.24 -7.28 -2.91
C LEU A 10 7.21 -8.14 -3.64
N LYS A 11 6.08 -8.51 -3.01
CA LYS A 11 5.01 -9.28 -3.69
C LYS A 11 4.29 -8.50 -4.80
N VAL A 12 4.35 -7.17 -4.78
CA VAL A 12 3.57 -6.31 -5.68
C VAL A 12 4.42 -5.33 -6.47
N HIS A 13 5.72 -5.20 -6.17
CA HIS A 13 6.59 -4.19 -6.77
C HIS A 13 6.79 -4.35 -8.29
N ASP A 14 6.70 -5.57 -8.82
CA ASP A 14 6.78 -5.86 -10.25
C ASP A 14 5.46 -5.61 -11.00
N LEU A 15 4.37 -5.31 -10.29
CA LEU A 15 3.09 -5.04 -10.93
C LEU A 15 3.12 -3.64 -11.56
N PRO A 16 2.48 -3.43 -12.72
CA PRO A 16 2.36 -2.12 -13.36
C PRO A 16 1.30 -1.26 -12.64
N LEU A 17 1.53 -1.01 -11.35
CA LEU A 17 0.64 -0.31 -10.43
C LEU A 17 1.43 0.77 -9.69
N THR A 18 0.73 1.79 -9.22
CA THR A 18 1.33 2.84 -8.41
C THR A 18 1.33 2.39 -6.95
N ILE A 19 2.51 2.41 -6.31
CA ILE A 19 2.68 1.96 -4.92
C ILE A 19 3.17 3.13 -4.06
N GLU A 20 2.44 3.42 -2.99
CA GLU A 20 2.78 4.47 -2.03
C GLU A 20 2.91 3.88 -0.62
N ILE A 21 4.06 4.11 0.03
CA ILE A 21 4.28 3.66 1.41
C ILE A 21 4.02 4.85 2.35
N VAL A 22 3.05 4.68 3.25
CA VAL A 22 2.64 5.69 4.23
C VAL A 22 2.76 5.09 5.62
N GLY A 23 3.81 5.44 6.35
CA GLY A 23 4.14 4.84 7.64
C GLY A 23 4.31 3.31 7.56
N THR A 24 3.32 2.56 8.06
CA THR A 24 3.29 1.07 8.08
C THR A 24 2.27 0.49 7.10
N TRP A 25 1.83 1.30 6.14
CA TRP A 25 0.80 0.96 5.16
C TRP A 25 1.40 1.03 3.76
N ILE A 26 0.97 0.10 2.91
CA ILE A 26 1.27 0.10 1.49
C ILE A 26 -0.04 0.35 0.77
N TRP A 27 -0.13 1.45 0.03
CA TRP A 27 -1.27 1.80 -0.81
C TRP A 27 -0.94 1.47 -2.26
N VAL A 28 -1.92 0.91 -2.96
CA VAL A 28 -1.77 0.48 -4.36
C VAL A 28 -2.93 1.04 -5.18
N SER A 29 -2.59 1.80 -6.20
CA SER A 29 -3.51 2.49 -7.10
C SER A 29 -3.11 2.30 -8.58
N GLY A 30 -3.85 2.92 -9.51
CA GLY A 30 -3.67 2.70 -10.95
C GLY A 30 -4.62 1.64 -11.52
N ASN A 31 -4.20 0.92 -12.57
CA ASN A 31 -5.04 -0.07 -13.26
C ASN A 31 -5.11 -1.40 -12.49
N THR A 32 -5.76 -1.39 -11.33
CA THR A 32 -5.81 -2.53 -10.39
C THR A 32 -6.83 -3.62 -10.77
N ARG A 33 -7.68 -3.38 -11.77
CA ARG A 33 -8.72 -4.34 -12.20
C ARG A 33 -8.14 -5.68 -12.71
N PRO A 34 -7.16 -5.70 -13.63
CA PRO A 34 -6.54 -6.94 -14.09
C PRO A 34 -5.75 -7.65 -12.99
N GLN A 35 -5.11 -6.88 -12.10
CA GLN A 35 -4.25 -7.39 -11.04
C GLN A 35 -5.00 -7.71 -9.73
N LYS A 36 -6.33 -7.64 -9.73
CA LYS A 36 -7.18 -7.85 -8.53
C LYS A 36 -6.92 -9.19 -7.85
N GLN A 37 -6.74 -10.26 -8.62
CA GLN A 37 -6.51 -11.60 -8.06
C GLN A 37 -5.13 -11.70 -7.41
N ALA A 38 -4.10 -11.15 -8.05
CA ALA A 38 -2.75 -11.08 -7.50
C ALA A 38 -2.72 -10.27 -6.18
N LEU A 39 -3.40 -9.12 -6.14
CA LEU A 39 -3.49 -8.29 -4.93
C LEU A 39 -4.20 -9.01 -3.78
N LYS A 40 -5.30 -9.73 -4.06
CA LYS A 40 -5.97 -10.56 -3.06
C LYS A 40 -5.07 -11.69 -2.55
N ALA A 41 -4.41 -12.41 -3.45
CA ALA A 41 -3.51 -13.51 -3.11
C ALA A 41 -2.32 -13.02 -2.28
N ALA A 42 -1.82 -11.82 -2.56
CA ALA A 42 -0.77 -11.17 -1.79
C ALA A 42 -1.25 -10.73 -0.39
N GLY A 43 -2.55 -10.65 -0.12
CA GLY A 43 -3.11 -10.24 1.17
C GLY A 43 -3.42 -8.74 1.28
N PHE A 44 -3.59 -8.05 0.15
CA PHE A 44 -4.08 -6.68 0.13
C PHE A 44 -5.60 -6.62 0.29
N PHE A 45 -6.08 -5.52 0.86
CA PHE A 45 -7.48 -5.22 1.12
C PHE A 45 -7.95 -4.11 0.19
N TRP A 46 -9.21 -4.16 -0.25
CA TRP A 46 -9.82 -3.09 -1.02
C TRP A 46 -10.46 -2.05 -0.09
N SER A 47 -10.14 -0.77 -0.30
CA SER A 47 -10.84 0.35 0.32
C SER A 47 -11.91 0.87 -0.63
N HIS A 48 -13.19 0.69 -0.26
CA HIS A 48 -14.33 1.17 -1.06
C HIS A 48 -14.39 2.71 -1.12
N GLU A 49 -14.08 3.37 -0.01
CA GLU A 49 -14.10 4.83 0.10
C GLU A 49 -13.04 5.47 -0.78
N LYS A 50 -11.82 4.91 -0.77
CA LYS A 50 -10.65 5.47 -1.48
C LYS A 50 -10.45 4.87 -2.86
N LYS A 51 -11.23 3.83 -3.21
CA LYS A 51 -11.14 3.07 -4.47
C LYS A 51 -9.71 2.61 -4.79
N MET A 52 -9.01 2.12 -3.77
CA MET A 52 -7.62 1.69 -3.85
C MET A 52 -7.39 0.44 -3.01
N TRP A 53 -6.35 -0.31 -3.34
CA TRP A 53 -5.89 -1.41 -2.51
C TRP A 53 -4.94 -0.91 -1.44
N TYR A 54 -4.92 -1.59 -0.30
CA TYR A 54 -3.95 -1.31 0.74
C TYR A 54 -3.56 -2.57 1.49
N TRP A 55 -2.35 -2.58 2.01
CA TRP A 55 -1.92 -3.49 3.04
C TRP A 55 -1.53 -2.69 4.28
N ARG A 56 -1.71 -3.31 5.44
CA ARG A 56 -1.33 -2.73 6.73
C ARG A 56 -0.60 -3.79 7.55
N HIS A 57 0.39 -3.35 8.31
CA HIS A 57 1.06 -4.22 9.28
C HIS A 57 0.07 -4.81 10.31
N SER A 58 0.36 -6.00 10.80
CA SER A 58 -0.48 -6.75 11.74
C SER A 58 -0.75 -5.97 13.03
N SER A 59 0.23 -5.20 13.52
CA SER A 59 0.09 -4.30 14.69
C SER A 59 -0.92 -3.17 14.49
N ARG A 60 -1.39 -2.91 13.26
CA ARG A 60 -2.41 -1.90 12.92
C ARG A 60 -3.77 -2.54 12.60
N ARG A 61 -3.95 -3.84 12.83
CA ARG A 61 -5.24 -4.53 12.68
C ARG A 61 -6.24 -3.92 13.68
N GLY A 62 -7.37 -3.39 13.18
CA GLY A 62 -8.41 -2.77 14.01
C GLY A 62 -8.35 -1.24 14.12
N TRP A 63 -7.33 -0.59 13.54
CA TRP A 63 -7.27 0.86 13.45
C TRP A 63 -8.34 1.41 12.49
N LYS A 64 -9.48 1.84 13.03
CA LYS A 64 -10.49 2.65 12.34
C LYS A 64 -10.23 4.12 12.63
N SER A 65 -9.33 4.72 11.88
CA SER A 65 -9.21 6.17 11.89
C SER A 65 -10.14 6.72 10.83
N GLY A 66 -11.13 7.52 11.23
CA GLY A 66 -11.94 8.30 10.30
C GLY A 66 -11.17 9.43 9.61
N LYS A 67 -9.83 9.38 9.62
CA LYS A 67 -8.95 10.40 9.05
C LYS A 67 -8.66 10.07 7.60
N SER A 68 -8.54 11.11 6.80
CA SER A 68 -8.21 11.02 5.38
C SER A 68 -6.79 10.50 5.18
N LEU A 69 -6.51 9.97 3.98
CA LEU A 69 -5.18 9.50 3.60
C LEU A 69 -4.13 10.60 3.81
N ASP A 70 -4.50 11.85 3.51
CA ASP A 70 -3.67 13.04 3.66
C ASP A 70 -3.31 13.34 5.13
N GLU A 71 -4.27 13.22 6.05
CA GLU A 71 -4.03 13.38 7.49
C GLU A 71 -3.12 12.28 8.05
N ILE A 72 -3.25 11.05 7.53
CA ILE A 72 -2.35 9.94 7.89
C ILE A 72 -0.94 10.21 7.35
N LYS A 73 -0.81 10.74 6.14
CA LYS A 73 0.45 11.16 5.51
C LYS A 73 1.14 12.30 6.29
N GLN A 74 0.38 13.23 6.86
CA GLN A 74 0.91 14.30 7.73
C GLN A 74 1.38 13.79 9.10
N THR A 75 0.68 12.80 9.67
CA THR A 75 1.00 12.26 11.01
C THR A 75 2.14 11.24 10.96
N HIS A 76 2.27 10.50 9.85
CA HIS A 76 3.26 9.47 9.65
C HIS A 76 4.04 9.75 8.37
N GLY A 77 5.36 9.95 8.49
CA GLY A 77 6.24 10.26 7.36
C GLY A 77 5.95 9.40 6.13
N THR A 78 5.83 10.06 4.98
CA THR A 78 5.54 9.43 3.70
C THR A 78 6.83 9.10 2.97
N ARG A 79 6.87 7.94 2.32
CA ARG A 79 7.95 7.60 1.40
C ARG A 79 7.34 7.13 0.09
N THR A 80 7.27 8.04 -0.86
CA THR A 80 6.90 7.73 -2.24
C THR A 80 8.12 7.12 -2.92
N MET A 81 8.09 5.82 -3.22
CA MET A 81 9.11 5.20 -4.07
C MET A 81 8.71 5.46 -5.52
N GLY A 82 9.30 6.49 -6.12
CA GLY A 82 9.23 6.70 -7.56
C GLY A 82 9.97 5.56 -8.26
N ALA A 83 9.48 5.15 -9.43
CA ALA A 83 10.14 4.20 -10.31
C ALA A 83 11.49 4.78 -10.78
N THR A 84 12.55 4.57 -10.01
CA THR A 84 13.91 4.73 -10.51
C THR A 84 14.33 3.36 -11.00
N PHE A 85 14.18 3.18 -12.32
CA PHE A 85 14.85 2.12 -13.06
C PHE A 85 16.33 2.14 -12.67
N LEU A 86 16.86 0.97 -12.32
CA LEU A 86 18.28 0.75 -12.13
C LEU A 86 19.01 1.13 -13.43
N SER A 87 19.98 2.05 -13.32
CA SER A 87 21.04 2.29 -14.30
C SER A 87 22.31 1.61 -13.84
#